data_AF-A0A7W1F7Z4-F1
#
_entry.id   AF-A0A7W1F7Z4-F1
#
_cell.length_a   1.000
_cell.length_b   1.000
_cell.length_c   1.000
_cell.angle_alpha   90.00
_cell.angle_beta   90.00
_cell.angle_gamma   90.00
#
_symmetry.space_group_name_H-M   'P 1'
#
loop_
_entity.id
_entity.type
_entity.pdbx_description
1 polymer ?
#
loop_
_entity_poly.entity_id
_entity_poly.type
_entity_poly.pdbx_seq_one_letter_code
_entity_poly.pdbx_strand_id
1 'polypeptide(L)'
;AELLDGRPAEALVEFAEQRDAGLLVVGDGREGRTSMGDVARRLSHRTRCDLLIVSDRSPQDGHSTHVLLATDGSKTADRAARKAYDLAESLQARVTMLFVGHPATGALVTGDTVSTYAGSVPTEVVIVSGDPTQEILAAATRVDADLIVIGNKGMTGVKRFLTASVPGRVSERADRDVLVCRTVVQAVRELEPGQGGIIEQQGEKLAAFMDAAGELNLMSARCTHMGCTVAWNPGEGTFDCPCHGSRFGPMGEVVNGPAQRPLPPA
;
A
#
# COMPACT_ATOMS: atom_id res chain seq x y z
N ALA A 1 21.27 -0.37 -20.01
CA ALA A 1 20.09 -1.18 -20.37
C ALA A 1 20.50 -2.65 -20.33
N GLU A 2 19.68 -3.51 -19.74
CA GLU A 2 19.91 -4.96 -19.65
C GLU A 2 18.73 -5.68 -20.31
N LEU A 3 19.02 -6.77 -21.01
CA LEU A 3 18.01 -7.60 -21.64
C LEU A 3 17.70 -8.77 -20.71
N LEU A 4 16.41 -9.00 -20.48
CA LEU A 4 15.92 -10.07 -19.62
C LEU A 4 15.19 -11.11 -20.45
N ASP A 5 15.50 -12.38 -20.22
CA ASP A 5 14.82 -13.50 -20.85
C ASP A 5 13.61 -13.96 -20.03
N GLY A 6 12.64 -14.60 -20.69
CA GLY A 6 11.49 -15.22 -20.03
C GLY A 6 10.19 -14.41 -20.13
N ARG A 7 9.25 -14.65 -19.22
CA ARG A 7 7.96 -13.95 -19.22
C ARG A 7 8.16 -12.54 -18.65
N PRO A 8 7.78 -11.45 -19.37
CA PRO A 8 8.16 -10.09 -18.99
C PRO A 8 7.83 -9.71 -17.53
N ALA A 9 6.63 -10.00 -17.06
CA ALA A 9 6.23 -9.66 -15.69
C ALA A 9 7.00 -10.46 -14.61
N GLU A 10 7.38 -11.71 -14.90
CA GLU A 10 8.14 -12.55 -13.95
C GLU A 10 9.59 -12.08 -13.91
N ALA A 11 10.19 -11.87 -15.08
CA ALA A 11 11.54 -11.35 -15.22
C ALA A 11 11.71 -9.97 -14.56
N LEU A 12 10.75 -9.06 -14.73
CA LEU A 12 10.79 -7.74 -14.10
C LEU A 12 10.70 -7.80 -12.57
N VAL A 13 9.90 -8.72 -12.01
CA VAL A 13 9.81 -8.91 -10.55
C VAL A 13 11.12 -9.44 -10.01
N GLU A 14 11.66 -10.50 -10.61
CA GLU A 14 12.94 -11.08 -10.20
C GLU A 14 14.08 -10.06 -10.30
N PHE A 15 14.11 -9.29 -11.38
CA PHE A 15 15.10 -8.24 -11.59
C PHE A 15 15.02 -7.12 -10.55
N ALA A 16 13.80 -6.67 -10.23
CA ALA A 16 13.57 -5.66 -9.20
C ALA A 16 13.99 -6.17 -7.82
N GLU A 17 13.71 -7.44 -7.50
CA GLU A 17 14.09 -8.07 -6.23
C GLU A 17 15.62 -8.22 -6.11
N GLN A 18 16.30 -8.70 -7.15
CA GLN A 18 17.76 -8.85 -7.15
C GLN A 18 18.50 -7.53 -6.95
N ARG A 19 17.90 -6.41 -7.36
CA ARG A 19 18.47 -5.06 -7.23
C ARG A 19 17.95 -4.27 -6.05
N ASP A 20 17.08 -4.88 -5.25
CA ASP A 20 16.49 -4.21 -4.11
C ASP A 20 15.74 -2.92 -4.49
N ALA A 21 15.09 -2.91 -5.66
CA ALA A 21 14.46 -1.72 -6.20
C ALA A 21 13.31 -1.25 -5.30
N GLY A 22 13.26 0.05 -4.98
CA GLY A 22 12.16 0.66 -4.21
C GLY A 22 10.91 0.97 -5.03
N LEU A 23 11.06 1.12 -6.35
CA LEU A 23 10.01 1.48 -7.29
C LEU A 23 10.24 0.78 -8.64
N LEU A 24 9.17 0.20 -9.20
CA LEU A 24 9.12 -0.27 -10.58
C LEU A 24 8.24 0.67 -11.40
N VAL A 25 8.73 1.13 -12.55
CA VAL A 25 7.99 2.02 -13.46
C VAL A 25 7.70 1.28 -14.76
N VAL A 26 6.44 1.25 -15.19
CA VAL A 26 6.01 0.60 -16.43
C VAL A 26 4.93 1.44 -17.12
N GLY A 27 4.88 1.37 -18.45
CA GLY A 27 3.72 1.88 -19.19
C GLY A 27 2.49 1.01 -18.94
N ASP A 28 1.30 1.59 -19.10
CA ASP A 28 0.02 0.89 -18.95
C ASP A 28 -0.23 -0.16 -20.04
N GLY A 29 0.51 -0.10 -21.15
CA GLY A 29 0.44 -1.02 -22.27
C GLY A 29 -0.88 -0.93 -23.05
N ARG A 30 -1.52 0.24 -23.04
CA ARG A 30 -2.85 0.47 -23.63
C ARG A 30 -2.81 1.00 -25.06
N GLU A 31 -1.71 0.86 -25.80
CA GLU A 31 -1.59 1.26 -27.21
C GLU A 31 -2.81 0.82 -28.06
N GLY A 32 -3.83 1.69 -28.18
CA GLY A 32 -5.11 1.43 -28.85
C GLY A 32 -6.13 0.50 -28.14
N ARG A 33 -6.02 0.25 -26.82
CA ARG A 33 -6.88 -0.67 -26.05
C ARG A 33 -7.57 0.04 -24.87
N THR A 34 -8.76 -0.42 -24.52
CA THR A 34 -9.55 0.10 -23.37
C THR A 34 -9.13 -0.48 -22.01
N SER A 35 -8.20 -1.44 -21.98
CA SER A 35 -7.77 -2.11 -20.75
C SER A 35 -6.25 -2.20 -20.65
N MET A 36 -5.74 -2.09 -19.42
CA MET A 36 -4.34 -2.24 -19.07
C MET A 36 -3.73 -3.54 -19.63
N GLY A 37 -2.50 -3.45 -20.13
CA GLY A 37 -1.74 -4.57 -20.65
C GLY A 37 -1.46 -5.65 -19.61
N ASP A 38 -1.27 -6.90 -20.06
CA ASP A 38 -1.11 -8.06 -19.17
C ASP A 38 0.13 -7.97 -18.27
N VAL A 39 1.17 -7.26 -18.71
CA VAL A 39 2.39 -7.05 -17.92
C VAL A 39 2.10 -6.17 -16.70
N ALA A 40 1.61 -4.94 -16.90
CA ALA A 40 1.27 -4.02 -15.82
C ALA A 40 0.24 -4.63 -14.86
N ARG A 41 -0.76 -5.36 -15.39
CA ARG A 41 -1.75 -6.09 -14.60
C ARG A 41 -1.14 -7.17 -13.71
N ARG A 42 -0.17 -7.94 -14.19
CA ARG A 42 0.50 -8.96 -13.36
C ARG A 42 1.40 -8.32 -12.31
N LEU A 43 2.09 -7.23 -12.67
CA LEU A 43 2.99 -6.52 -11.77
C LEU A 43 2.24 -5.90 -10.58
N SER A 44 1.04 -5.34 -10.79
CA SER A 44 0.24 -4.76 -9.70
C SER A 44 -0.14 -5.76 -8.60
N HIS A 45 -0.09 -7.06 -8.92
CA HIS A 45 -0.40 -8.14 -7.97
C HIS A 45 0.83 -8.86 -7.41
N ARG A 46 2.00 -8.75 -8.06
CA ARG A 46 3.17 -9.59 -7.75
C ARG A 46 4.39 -8.81 -7.26
N THR A 47 4.47 -7.52 -7.54
CA THR A 47 5.67 -6.72 -7.25
C THR A 47 5.98 -6.65 -5.76
N ARG A 48 7.29 -6.65 -5.49
CA ARG A 48 7.87 -6.46 -4.17
C ARG A 48 8.32 -5.02 -3.88
N CYS A 49 7.90 -4.07 -4.69
CA CYS A 49 8.19 -2.65 -4.53
C CYS A 49 6.99 -1.82 -4.96
N ASP A 50 7.03 -0.50 -4.77
CA ASP A 50 5.99 0.37 -5.31
C ASP A 50 5.93 0.20 -6.83
N LEU A 51 4.74 0.38 -7.40
CA LEU A 51 4.53 0.29 -8.84
C LEU A 51 3.93 1.59 -9.35
N LEU A 52 4.67 2.28 -10.22
CA LEU A 52 4.15 3.39 -11.01
C LEU A 52 3.74 2.87 -12.39
N ILE A 53 2.45 2.97 -12.69
CA ILE A 53 1.88 2.69 -13.99
C ILE A 53 1.69 4.03 -14.69
N VAL A 54 2.46 4.26 -15.75
CA VAL A 54 2.44 5.50 -16.54
C VAL A 54 1.41 5.36 -17.66
N SER A 55 0.49 6.31 -17.76
CA SER A 55 -0.50 6.33 -18.83
C SER A 55 0.04 7.04 -20.08
N ASP A 56 -0.59 6.80 -21.23
CA ASP A 56 -0.24 7.47 -22.49
C ASP A 56 -0.69 8.96 -22.53
N ARG A 57 -1.21 9.51 -21.41
CA ARG A 57 -1.62 10.91 -21.34
C ARG A 57 -0.38 11.80 -21.44
N SER A 58 -0.35 12.66 -22.46
CA SER A 58 0.70 13.66 -22.57
C SER A 58 0.62 14.64 -21.37
N PRO A 59 1.76 15.02 -20.77
CA PRO A 59 1.81 16.11 -19.80
C PRO A 59 1.17 17.35 -20.45
N GLN A 60 0.34 18.10 -19.72
CA GLN A 60 -0.09 19.39 -20.26
C GLN A 60 0.98 20.43 -19.91
N ASP A 61 1.32 21.30 -20.86
CA ASP A 61 2.34 22.32 -20.62
C ASP A 61 1.83 23.39 -19.64
N GLY A 62 2.60 23.67 -18.58
CA GLY A 62 2.40 24.84 -17.73
C GLY A 62 1.38 24.71 -16.58
N HIS A 63 0.85 23.52 -16.28
CA HIS A 63 0.10 23.30 -15.03
C HIS A 63 0.99 22.77 -13.91
N SER A 64 0.66 23.13 -12.67
CA SER A 64 1.23 22.48 -11.50
C SER A 64 0.75 21.04 -11.41
N THR A 65 1.65 20.11 -11.11
CA THR A 65 1.29 18.71 -10.88
C THR A 65 0.25 18.60 -9.78
N HIS A 66 -0.79 17.80 -10.03
CA HIS A 66 -1.83 17.52 -9.04
C HIS A 66 -1.89 16.03 -8.72
N VAL A 67 -1.63 15.71 -7.45
CA VAL A 67 -1.74 14.36 -6.89
C VAL A 67 -3.11 14.15 -6.26
N LEU A 68 -3.81 13.09 -6.66
CA LEU A 68 -4.97 12.57 -5.93
C LEU A 68 -4.53 11.42 -5.02
N LEU A 69 -4.55 11.63 -3.71
CA LEU A 69 -4.31 10.58 -2.71
C LEU A 69 -5.66 10.00 -2.27
N ALA A 70 -5.92 8.71 -2.53
CA ALA A 70 -7.08 8.04 -1.97
C ALA A 70 -6.71 7.19 -0.76
N THR A 71 -7.38 7.44 0.37
CA THR A 71 -7.11 6.76 1.64
C THR A 71 -8.41 6.28 2.30
N ASP A 72 -8.33 5.13 2.97
CA ASP A 72 -9.39 4.62 3.85
C ASP A 72 -9.08 4.89 5.35
N GLY A 73 -7.98 5.59 5.64
CA GLY A 73 -7.52 5.86 7.00
C GLY A 73 -6.97 4.64 7.73
N SER A 74 -6.80 3.51 7.06
CA SER A 74 -6.11 2.38 7.66
C SER A 74 -4.64 2.73 7.91
N LYS A 75 -4.04 2.15 8.96
CA LYS A 75 -2.61 2.30 9.25
C LYS A 75 -1.71 1.88 8.07
N THR A 76 -2.20 0.99 7.22
CA THR A 76 -1.51 0.65 5.98
C THR A 76 -1.60 1.77 4.95
N ALA A 77 -2.72 2.47 4.85
CA ALA A 77 -2.89 3.61 3.95
C ALA A 77 -1.99 4.80 4.34
N ASP A 78 -1.57 4.93 5.60
CA ASP A 78 -0.60 5.95 6.03
C ASP A 78 0.71 5.89 5.25
N ARG A 79 1.18 4.68 4.89
CA ARG A 79 2.38 4.54 4.06
C ARG A 79 2.18 5.11 2.66
N ALA A 80 0.97 4.98 2.10
CA ALA A 80 0.64 5.59 0.82
C ALA A 80 0.50 7.11 0.98
N ALA A 81 -0.08 7.59 2.08
CA ALA A 81 -0.19 9.01 2.38
C ALA A 81 1.18 9.69 2.52
N ARG A 82 2.08 9.14 3.33
CA ARG A 82 3.47 9.62 3.48
C ARG A 82 4.16 9.74 2.12
N LYS A 83 4.14 8.66 1.32
CA LYS A 83 4.77 8.66 -0.02
C LYS A 83 4.13 9.67 -0.96
N ALA A 84 2.81 9.84 -0.91
CA ALA A 84 2.13 10.84 -1.72
C ALA A 84 2.58 12.26 -1.38
N TYR A 85 2.75 12.56 -0.08
CA TYR A 85 3.20 13.87 0.38
C TYR A 85 4.68 14.11 0.13
N ASP A 86 5.55 13.12 0.39
CA ASP A 86 6.98 13.20 0.06
C ASP A 86 7.20 13.47 -1.44
N LEU A 87 6.41 12.78 -2.28
CA LEU A 87 6.42 12.99 -3.73
C LEU A 87 5.86 14.36 -4.10
N ALA A 88 4.73 14.77 -3.52
CA ALA A 88 4.12 16.05 -3.82
C ALA A 88 5.01 17.23 -3.43
N GLU A 89 5.69 17.17 -2.28
CA GLU A 89 6.67 18.18 -1.87
C GLU A 89 7.83 18.27 -2.86
N SER A 90 8.39 17.12 -3.26
CA SER A 90 9.49 17.05 -4.24
C SER A 90 9.11 17.59 -5.61
N LEU A 91 7.85 17.41 -6.02
CA LEU A 91 7.32 17.90 -7.30
C LEU A 91 6.74 19.32 -7.22
N GLN A 92 6.72 19.95 -6.04
CA GLN A 92 6.00 21.20 -5.77
C GLN A 92 4.52 21.11 -6.22
N ALA A 93 3.93 19.93 -6.03
CA ALA A 93 2.57 19.60 -6.40
C ALA A 93 1.59 20.01 -5.30
N ARG A 94 0.31 20.07 -5.67
CA ARG A 94 -0.81 20.09 -4.71
C ARG A 94 -1.40 18.69 -4.55
N VAL A 95 -2.07 18.45 -3.43
CA VAL A 95 -2.73 17.18 -3.11
C VAL A 95 -4.24 17.39 -2.96
N THR A 96 -5.03 16.54 -3.60
CA THR A 96 -6.41 16.29 -3.15
C THR A 96 -6.43 14.96 -2.40
N MET A 97 -6.81 14.98 -1.13
CA MET A 97 -7.00 13.79 -0.33
C MET A 97 -8.47 13.35 -0.40
N LEU A 98 -8.71 12.18 -0.96
CA LEU A 98 -10.03 11.59 -1.10
C LEU A 98 -10.26 10.49 -0.06
N PHE A 99 -11.36 10.60 0.67
CA PHE A 99 -11.91 9.55 1.51
C PHE A 99 -13.29 9.12 1.00
N VAL A 100 -13.49 7.81 0.82
CA VAL A 100 -14.78 7.24 0.41
C VAL A 100 -15.37 6.47 1.59
N GLY A 101 -16.42 7.02 2.20
CA GLY A 101 -17.08 6.42 3.35
C GLY A 101 -18.00 7.38 4.09
N HIS A 102 -18.19 7.14 5.39
CA HIS A 102 -19.06 7.96 6.21
C HIS A 102 -18.41 9.33 6.54
N PRO A 103 -19.12 10.46 6.40
CA PRO A 103 -18.54 11.80 6.59
C PRO A 103 -17.85 12.02 7.93
N ALA A 104 -18.47 11.57 9.04
CA ALA A 104 -17.88 11.74 10.37
C ALA A 104 -16.56 10.97 10.54
N THR A 105 -16.46 9.77 9.97
CA THR A 105 -15.22 8.98 9.96
C THR A 105 -14.18 9.63 9.07
N GLY A 106 -14.60 10.08 7.89
CA GLY A 106 -13.73 10.75 6.94
C GLY A 106 -13.10 12.00 7.52
N ALA A 107 -13.86 12.83 8.24
CA ALA A 107 -13.34 14.04 8.86
C ALA A 107 -12.24 13.76 9.88
N LEU A 108 -12.40 12.71 10.70
CA LEU A 108 -11.40 12.31 11.68
C LEU A 108 -10.14 11.77 10.99
N VAL A 109 -10.32 10.81 10.07
CA VAL A 109 -9.24 10.14 9.34
C VAL A 109 -8.41 11.13 8.54
N THR A 110 -9.07 11.96 7.74
CA THR A 110 -8.38 12.90 6.85
C THR A 110 -7.71 14.02 7.65
N GLY A 111 -8.34 14.49 8.73
CA GLY A 111 -7.73 15.46 9.64
C GLY A 111 -6.42 14.96 10.25
N ASP A 112 -6.41 13.72 10.75
CA ASP A 112 -5.21 13.08 11.34
C ASP A 112 -4.11 12.84 10.30
N THR A 113 -4.49 12.41 9.09
CA THR A 113 -3.54 12.18 8.00
C THR A 113 -2.89 13.49 7.55
N VAL A 114 -3.68 14.56 7.40
CA VAL A 114 -3.18 15.88 6.98
C VAL A 114 -2.28 16.48 8.04
N SER A 115 -2.67 16.45 9.32
CA SER A 115 -1.85 17.00 10.40
C SER A 115 -0.51 16.27 10.55
N THR A 116 -0.49 14.97 10.24
CA THR A 116 0.71 14.14 10.38
C THR A 116 1.66 14.26 9.19
N TYR A 117 1.14 14.26 7.95
CA TYR A 117 1.97 14.07 6.75
C TYR A 117 2.02 15.26 5.79
N ALA A 118 1.03 16.16 5.79
CA ALA A 118 0.93 17.15 4.73
C ALA A 118 2.03 18.22 4.75
N GLY A 119 2.58 18.53 5.92
CA GLY A 119 3.60 19.56 6.07
C GLY A 119 3.14 20.90 5.47
N SER A 120 3.86 21.37 4.45
CA SER A 120 3.54 22.61 3.72
C SER A 120 2.78 22.38 2.40
N VAL A 121 2.53 21.13 2.03
CA VAL A 121 1.91 20.76 0.75
C VAL A 121 0.46 21.24 0.71
N PRO A 122 0.05 22.06 -0.28
CA PRO A 122 -1.32 22.51 -0.43
C PRO A 122 -2.27 21.32 -0.55
N THR A 123 -3.16 21.15 0.43
CA THR A 123 -4.06 20.00 0.51
C THR A 123 -5.52 20.41 0.51
N GLU A 124 -6.30 19.84 -0.40
CA GLU A 124 -7.77 19.85 -0.37
C GLU A 124 -8.29 18.49 0.10
N VAL A 125 -9.19 18.48 1.08
CA VAL A 125 -9.84 17.25 1.56
C VAL A 125 -11.21 17.09 0.93
N VAL A 126 -11.46 15.92 0.34
CA VAL A 126 -12.74 15.55 -0.28
C VAL A 126 -13.25 14.28 0.38
N ILE A 127 -14.45 14.35 0.96
CA ILE A 127 -15.13 13.20 1.57
C ILE A 127 -16.41 12.92 0.79
N VAL A 128 -16.51 11.70 0.26
CA VAL A 128 -17.66 11.24 -0.53
C VAL A 128 -18.14 9.88 -0.04
N SER A 129 -19.33 9.49 -0.47
CA SER A 129 -19.89 8.15 -0.21
C SER A 129 -20.28 7.53 -1.55
N GLY A 130 -19.92 6.26 -1.76
CA GLY A 130 -20.19 5.57 -3.02
C GLY A 130 -19.33 4.33 -3.19
N ASP A 131 -19.27 3.83 -4.43
CA ASP A 131 -18.29 2.79 -4.79
C ASP A 131 -16.89 3.42 -4.86
N PRO A 132 -15.91 2.95 -4.07
CA PRO A 132 -14.59 3.58 -4.02
C PRO A 132 -13.88 3.65 -5.37
N THR A 133 -14.06 2.66 -6.23
CA THR A 133 -13.41 2.69 -7.55
C THR A 133 -13.98 3.82 -8.40
N GLN A 134 -15.31 3.92 -8.46
CA GLN A 134 -15.98 4.96 -9.24
C GLN A 134 -15.69 6.36 -8.69
N GLU A 135 -15.74 6.53 -7.37
CA GLU A 135 -15.47 7.82 -6.73
C GLU A 135 -14.02 8.27 -6.91
N ILE A 136 -13.04 7.35 -6.83
CA ILE A 136 -11.62 7.68 -7.08
C ILE A 136 -11.43 8.16 -8.52
N LEU A 137 -11.95 7.42 -9.50
CA LEU A 137 -11.80 7.78 -10.92
C LEU A 137 -12.52 9.10 -11.23
N ALA A 138 -13.74 9.27 -10.73
CA ALA A 138 -14.51 10.51 -10.91
C ALA A 138 -13.83 11.72 -10.26
N ALA A 139 -13.26 11.55 -9.06
CA ALA A 139 -12.51 12.61 -8.40
C ALA A 139 -11.25 12.98 -9.19
N ALA A 140 -10.49 11.99 -9.69
CA ALA A 140 -9.30 12.22 -10.50
C ALA A 140 -9.61 13.04 -11.75
N THR A 141 -10.69 12.70 -12.47
CA THR A 141 -11.15 13.51 -13.61
C THR A 141 -11.60 14.90 -13.18
N ARG A 142 -12.40 15.00 -12.12
CA ARG A 142 -12.99 16.27 -11.67
C ARG A 142 -11.95 17.30 -11.24
N VAL A 143 -10.89 16.85 -10.58
CA VAL A 143 -9.82 17.74 -10.11
C VAL A 143 -8.68 17.89 -11.11
N ASP A 144 -8.77 17.19 -12.24
CA ASP A 144 -7.74 17.00 -13.26
C ASP A 144 -6.39 16.55 -12.68
N ALA A 145 -6.42 15.51 -11.85
CA ALA A 145 -5.21 14.95 -11.24
C ALA A 145 -4.30 14.30 -12.30
N ASP A 146 -2.99 14.51 -12.17
CA ASP A 146 -1.99 13.89 -13.04
C ASP A 146 -1.60 12.50 -12.55
N LEU A 147 -1.61 12.32 -11.23
CA LEU A 147 -1.22 11.10 -10.56
C LEU A 147 -2.26 10.70 -9.52
N ILE A 148 -2.67 9.44 -9.54
CA ILE A 148 -3.48 8.81 -8.49
C ILE A 148 -2.55 7.98 -7.60
N VAL A 149 -2.54 8.25 -6.29
CA VAL A 149 -1.78 7.47 -5.31
C VAL A 149 -2.73 6.65 -4.45
N ILE A 150 -2.50 5.34 -4.40
CA ILE A 150 -3.31 4.37 -3.64
C ILE A 150 -2.43 3.31 -2.97
N GLY A 151 -2.89 2.77 -1.85
CA GLY A 151 -2.26 1.61 -1.23
C GLY A 151 -2.58 0.30 -1.97
N ASN A 152 -1.66 -0.67 -1.97
CA ASN A 152 -1.83 -1.97 -2.63
C ASN A 152 -2.78 -2.93 -1.88
N LYS A 153 -3.06 -2.65 -0.60
CA LYS A 153 -4.07 -3.35 0.19
C LYS A 153 -5.38 -2.57 0.15
N GLY A 154 -6.34 -3.07 -0.62
CA GLY A 154 -7.68 -2.50 -0.68
C GLY A 154 -8.59 -3.04 0.44
N MET A 155 -8.93 -2.16 1.39
CA MET A 155 -10.21 -2.07 2.10
C MET A 155 -10.78 -3.38 2.67
N THR A 156 -10.16 -3.86 3.74
CA THR A 156 -10.54 -5.09 4.47
C THR A 156 -11.71 -4.89 5.44
N GLY A 157 -12.79 -4.23 4.99
CA GLY A 157 -13.96 -3.96 5.83
C GLY A 157 -15.27 -4.62 5.37
N VAL A 158 -15.50 -4.80 4.07
CA VAL A 158 -16.79 -5.32 3.58
C VAL A 158 -16.58 -6.32 2.45
N LYS A 159 -16.89 -7.59 2.76
CA LYS A 159 -17.04 -8.74 1.83
C LYS A 159 -15.76 -9.28 1.19
N ARG A 160 -15.03 -10.03 2.00
CA ARG A 160 -14.27 -11.22 1.58
C ARG A 160 -15.15 -12.05 0.61
N PHE A 161 -14.77 -12.12 -0.68
CA PHE A 161 -14.71 -13.32 -1.54
C PHE A 161 -15.04 -13.21 -3.04
N LEU A 162 -15.51 -12.09 -3.60
CA LEU A 162 -15.79 -12.06 -5.05
C LEU A 162 -15.46 -10.68 -5.63
N THR A 163 -14.60 -10.65 -6.67
CA THR A 163 -14.21 -9.52 -7.56
C THR A 163 -12.94 -8.71 -7.22
N ALA A 164 -12.26 -8.21 -8.26
CA ALA A 164 -10.96 -7.51 -8.23
C ALA A 164 -10.87 -6.41 -7.16
N SER A 165 -9.73 -6.30 -6.47
CA SER A 165 -9.46 -5.27 -5.45
C SER A 165 -9.54 -3.86 -6.03
N VAL A 166 -9.93 -2.86 -5.24
CA VAL A 166 -10.02 -1.46 -5.69
C VAL A 166 -8.70 -0.93 -6.28
N PRO A 167 -7.51 -1.17 -5.69
CA PRO A 167 -6.26 -0.76 -6.32
C PRO A 167 -6.07 -1.36 -7.72
N GLY A 168 -6.43 -2.64 -7.88
CA GLY A 168 -6.42 -3.33 -9.17
C GLY A 168 -7.38 -2.70 -10.19
N ARG A 169 -8.62 -2.38 -9.79
CA ARG A 169 -9.61 -1.76 -10.67
C ARG A 169 -9.26 -0.32 -11.05
N VAL A 170 -8.72 0.46 -10.11
CA VAL A 170 -8.25 1.82 -10.38
C VAL A 170 -7.09 1.75 -11.37
N SER A 171 -6.09 0.91 -11.13
CA SER A 171 -4.96 0.70 -12.06
C SER A 171 -5.41 0.25 -13.46
N GLU A 172 -6.43 -0.59 -13.52
CA GLU A 172 -6.96 -1.11 -14.79
C GLU A 172 -7.72 -0.06 -15.62
N ARG A 173 -8.33 0.95 -14.97
CA ARG A 173 -9.29 1.86 -15.60
C ARG A 173 -8.89 3.32 -15.63
N ALA A 174 -7.96 3.75 -14.76
CA ALA A 174 -7.50 5.13 -14.71
C ALA A 174 -6.83 5.52 -16.02
N ASP A 175 -7.15 6.70 -16.55
CA ASP A 175 -6.49 7.33 -17.69
C ASP A 175 -5.31 8.23 -17.25
N ARG A 176 -4.98 8.22 -15.96
CA ARG A 176 -3.88 8.94 -15.31
C ARG A 176 -2.80 7.98 -14.85
N ASP A 177 -1.64 8.53 -14.51
CA ASP A 177 -0.62 7.76 -13.83
C ASP A 177 -1.17 7.23 -12.51
N VAL A 178 -0.80 6.00 -12.17
CA VAL A 178 -1.21 5.36 -10.91
C VAL A 178 0.02 4.87 -10.17
N LEU A 179 0.26 5.44 -9.00
CA LEU A 179 1.23 4.93 -8.04
C LEU A 179 0.51 4.01 -7.05
N VAL A 180 0.78 2.71 -7.17
CA VAL A 180 0.35 1.70 -6.22
C VAL A 180 1.44 1.54 -5.17
N CYS A 181 1.26 2.21 -4.03
CA CYS A 181 2.16 2.13 -2.90
C CYS A 181 2.01 0.78 -2.21
N ARG A 182 3.12 0.08 -1.97
CA ARG A 182 3.09 -1.10 -1.13
C ARG A 182 3.07 -0.70 0.33
N THR A 183 2.06 -1.22 1.02
CA THR A 183 1.73 -0.81 2.39
C THR A 183 2.02 -1.87 3.44
N VAL A 184 2.54 -3.04 3.03
CA VAL A 184 3.10 -4.05 3.95
C VAL A 184 4.61 -3.94 4.03
N VAL A 185 5.14 -3.94 5.25
CA VAL A 185 6.57 -4.15 5.50
C VAL A 185 6.93 -5.52 4.97
N GLN A 186 7.96 -5.63 4.13
CA GLN A 186 8.46 -6.94 3.65
C GLN A 186 9.95 -7.16 3.91
N ALA A 187 10.69 -6.10 4.24
CA ALA A 187 12.08 -6.18 4.65
C ALA A 187 12.33 -5.48 6.00
N VAL A 188 13.34 -5.98 6.74
CA VAL A 188 13.79 -5.42 8.02
C VAL A 188 14.10 -3.92 7.91
N ARG A 189 14.75 -3.50 6.81
CA ARG A 189 15.14 -2.10 6.57
C ARG A 189 13.97 -1.12 6.47
N GLU A 190 12.74 -1.61 6.31
CA GLU A 190 11.53 -0.78 6.27
C GLU A 190 10.95 -0.52 7.66
N LEU A 191 11.48 -1.16 8.72
CA LEU A 191 11.04 -0.96 10.10
C LEU A 191 11.78 0.21 10.73
N GLU A 192 11.03 1.14 11.32
CA GLU A 192 11.54 2.16 12.24
C GLU A 192 11.45 1.66 13.70
N PRO A 193 12.20 2.25 14.65
CA PRO A 193 12.10 1.90 16.07
C PRO A 193 10.65 1.96 16.59
N GLY A 194 10.21 0.89 17.24
CA GLY A 194 8.84 0.69 17.72
C GLY A 194 7.86 0.13 16.68
N GLN A 195 8.30 -0.19 15.46
CA GLN A 195 7.45 -0.75 14.40
C GLN A 195 7.62 -2.27 14.27
N GLY A 196 6.55 -2.92 13.81
CA GLY A 196 6.56 -4.33 13.45
C GLY A 196 5.97 -4.58 12.06
N GLY A 197 6.16 -5.80 11.56
CA GLY A 197 5.78 -6.18 10.21
C GLY A 197 5.95 -7.66 9.94
N ILE A 198 5.43 -8.12 8.80
CA ILE A 198 5.64 -9.50 8.33
C ILE A 198 6.63 -9.47 7.18
N ILE A 199 7.88 -9.80 7.47
CA ILE A 199 8.94 -9.87 6.46
C ILE A 199 9.01 -11.27 5.86
N GLU A 200 9.66 -11.39 4.71
CA GLU A 200 9.96 -12.70 4.11
C GLU A 200 11.48 -12.86 3.96
N GLN A 201 12.03 -13.91 4.56
CA GLN A 201 13.46 -14.23 4.53
C GLN A 201 13.63 -15.68 4.13
N GLN A 202 14.40 -15.94 3.06
CA GLN A 202 14.63 -17.29 2.52
C GLN A 202 13.34 -18.08 2.20
N GLY A 203 12.26 -17.38 1.82
CA GLY A 203 10.95 -17.98 1.52
C GLY A 203 10.08 -18.26 2.75
N GLU A 204 10.54 -17.92 3.95
CA GLU A 204 9.77 -18.01 5.19
C GLU A 204 9.27 -16.64 5.63
N LYS A 205 8.01 -16.58 6.08
CA LYS A 205 7.44 -15.37 6.66
C LYS A 205 7.77 -15.27 8.14
N LEU A 206 8.37 -14.16 8.53
CA LEU A 206 8.75 -13.86 9.91
C LEU A 206 7.97 -12.65 10.42
N ALA A 207 7.55 -12.72 11.68
CA ALA A 207 7.04 -11.59 12.42
C ALA A 207 8.23 -10.81 12.97
N ALA A 208 8.48 -9.63 12.40
CA ALA A 208 9.61 -8.78 12.74
C ALA A 208 9.14 -7.57 13.53
N PHE A 209 9.84 -7.25 14.62
CA PHE A 209 9.62 -6.06 15.42
C PHE A 209 10.94 -5.38 15.72
N MET A 210 11.04 -4.09 15.42
CA MET A 210 12.17 -3.26 15.82
C MET A 210 11.77 -2.54 17.10
N ASP A 211 12.51 -2.76 18.18
CA ASP A 211 12.21 -2.11 19.45
C ASP A 211 12.64 -0.63 19.46
N ALA A 212 12.37 0.06 20.56
CA ALA A 212 12.71 1.48 20.71
C ALA A 212 14.23 1.75 20.75
N ALA A 213 15.05 0.74 21.04
CA ALA A 213 16.51 0.84 21.00
C ALA A 213 17.07 0.54 19.59
N GLY A 214 16.22 0.13 18.65
CA GLY A 214 16.61 -0.27 17.30
C GLY A 214 17.02 -1.73 17.17
N GLU A 215 16.80 -2.55 18.21
CA GLU A 215 17.09 -3.98 18.16
C GLU A 215 15.96 -4.74 17.45
N LEU A 216 16.36 -5.61 16.53
CA LEU A 216 15.44 -6.42 15.73
C LEU A 216 15.10 -7.73 16.45
N ASN A 217 13.80 -7.96 16.60
CA ASN A 217 13.23 -9.18 17.15
C ASN A 217 12.48 -9.93 16.05
N LEU A 218 12.85 -11.20 15.84
CA LEU A 218 12.26 -12.06 14.82
C LEU A 218 11.58 -13.26 15.47
N MET A 219 10.30 -13.41 15.16
CA MET A 219 9.46 -14.52 15.59
C MET A 219 8.87 -15.23 14.37
N SER A 220 8.42 -16.47 14.52
CA SER A 220 7.64 -17.13 13.49
C SER A 220 6.36 -16.34 13.21
N ALA A 221 6.08 -16.06 11.93
CA ALA A 221 4.78 -15.47 11.58
C ALA A 221 3.63 -16.48 11.65
N ARG A 222 3.89 -17.76 11.96
CA ARG A 222 2.86 -18.80 12.03
C ARG A 222 2.22 -18.82 13.41
N CYS A 223 0.94 -18.46 13.46
CA CYS A 223 0.13 -18.56 14.66
C CYS A 223 0.17 -19.98 15.25
N THR A 224 0.51 -20.11 16.53
CA THR A 224 0.62 -21.41 17.23
C THR A 224 -0.69 -22.14 17.46
N HIS A 225 -1.83 -21.51 17.13
CA HIS A 225 -3.14 -22.15 17.14
C HIS A 225 -3.31 -23.09 15.94
N MET A 226 -3.34 -22.56 14.71
CA MET A 226 -3.63 -23.33 13.49
C MET A 226 -2.71 -22.96 12.31
N GLY A 227 -1.59 -22.27 12.55
CA GLY A 227 -0.56 -22.00 11.54
C GLY A 227 -0.85 -20.84 10.59
N CYS A 228 -1.97 -20.10 10.76
CA CYS A 228 -2.23 -18.90 9.97
C CYS A 228 -1.11 -17.86 10.12
N THR A 229 -0.77 -17.17 9.03
CA THR A 229 0.15 -16.03 9.10
C THR A 229 -0.49 -14.89 9.89
N VAL A 230 0.17 -14.44 10.95
CA VAL A 230 -0.23 -13.27 11.74
C VAL A 230 0.00 -11.97 10.96
N ALA A 231 -0.59 -10.86 11.40
CA ALA A 231 -0.40 -9.53 10.84
C ALA A 231 -0.07 -8.53 11.95
N TRP A 232 0.84 -7.60 11.70
CA TRP A 232 1.14 -6.53 12.65
C TRP A 232 -0.05 -5.57 12.79
N ASN A 233 -0.43 -5.27 14.03
CA ASN A 233 -1.39 -4.27 14.45
C ASN A 233 -0.63 -3.15 15.16
N PRO A 234 -0.31 -2.04 14.46
CA PRO A 234 0.42 -0.93 15.06
C PRO A 234 -0.43 -0.11 16.05
N GLY A 235 -1.73 -0.36 16.17
CA GLY A 235 -2.60 0.36 17.12
C GLY A 235 -2.46 -0.16 18.53
N GLU A 236 -2.18 -1.45 18.64
CA GLU A 236 -2.06 -2.13 19.92
C GLU A 236 -0.66 -2.71 20.13
N GLY A 237 0.23 -2.57 19.15
CA GLY A 237 1.58 -3.13 19.20
C GLY A 237 1.57 -4.66 19.26
N THR A 238 0.64 -5.30 18.54
CA THR A 238 0.46 -6.76 18.58
C THR A 238 0.55 -7.40 17.20
N PHE A 239 0.90 -8.68 17.15
CA PHE A 239 0.68 -9.54 16.00
C PHE A 239 -0.66 -10.26 16.13
N ASP A 240 -1.59 -9.95 15.23
CA ASP A 240 -2.95 -10.47 15.27
C ASP A 240 -3.16 -11.55 14.20
N CYS A 241 -3.74 -12.68 14.61
CA CYS A 241 -4.11 -13.77 13.73
C CYS A 241 -5.50 -13.53 13.13
N PRO A 242 -5.62 -13.29 11.80
CA PRO A 242 -6.89 -12.93 11.17
C PRO A 242 -7.86 -14.11 10.99
N CYS A 243 -7.47 -15.32 11.42
CA CYS A 243 -8.29 -16.52 11.28
C CYS A 243 -9.25 -16.68 12.47
N HIS A 244 -8.71 -16.69 13.68
CA HIS A 244 -9.46 -17.01 14.91
C HIS A 244 -9.22 -16.00 16.04
N GLY A 245 -8.51 -14.90 15.77
CA GLY A 245 -8.37 -13.78 16.71
C GLY A 245 -7.32 -13.95 17.79
N SER A 246 -6.40 -14.92 17.68
CA SER A 246 -5.24 -14.98 18.58
C SER A 246 -4.37 -13.73 18.40
N ARG A 247 -3.90 -13.16 19.50
CA ARG A 247 -3.05 -11.97 19.49
C ARG A 247 -1.78 -12.27 20.26
N PHE A 248 -0.67 -11.78 19.72
CA PHE A 248 0.65 -11.94 20.30
C PHE A 248 1.29 -10.58 20.50
N GLY A 249 2.10 -10.40 21.53
CA GLY A 249 2.85 -9.17 21.70
C GLY A 249 4.03 -9.09 20.73
N PRO A 250 4.79 -7.98 20.77
CA PRO A 250 5.91 -7.75 19.86
C PRO A 250 6.99 -8.84 19.95
N MET A 251 7.14 -9.47 21.11
CA MET A 251 8.11 -10.53 21.37
C MET A 251 7.50 -11.94 21.26
N GLY A 252 6.31 -12.05 20.68
CA GLY A 252 5.64 -13.33 20.43
C GLY A 252 4.85 -13.89 21.60
N GLU A 253 4.85 -13.25 22.77
CA GLU A 253 4.08 -13.65 23.95
C GLU A 253 2.58 -13.65 23.66
N VAL A 254 1.80 -14.55 24.28
CA VAL A 254 0.35 -14.62 24.06
C VAL A 254 -0.34 -13.47 24.78
N VAL A 255 -1.02 -12.61 24.02
CA VAL A 255 -1.88 -11.53 24.55
C VAL A 255 -3.33 -11.97 24.61
N ASN A 256 -3.82 -12.66 23.58
CA ASN A 256 -5.19 -13.15 23.50
C ASN A 256 -5.26 -14.52 22.80
N GLY A 257 -6.11 -15.41 23.34
CA GLY A 257 -6.37 -16.74 22.78
C GLY A 257 -7.15 -16.70 21.46
N PRO A 258 -7.38 -17.84 20.79
CA PRO A 258 -7.30 -19.23 21.30
C PRO A 258 -5.90 -19.86 21.40
N ALA A 259 -4.85 -19.27 20.81
CA ALA A 259 -3.49 -19.76 20.99
C ALA A 259 -3.09 -19.75 22.49
N GLN A 260 -2.46 -20.83 22.95
CA GLN A 260 -1.96 -20.96 24.33
C GLN A 260 -0.43 -20.95 24.41
N ARG A 261 0.25 -20.90 23.26
CA ARG A 261 1.71 -20.91 23.17
C ARG A 261 2.19 -19.65 22.46
N PRO A 262 3.33 -19.05 22.87
CA PRO A 262 3.89 -17.90 22.19
C PRO A 262 4.32 -18.25 20.76
N LEU A 263 4.44 -17.24 19.89
CA LEU A 263 5.18 -17.39 18.64
C LEU A 263 6.63 -17.77 18.96
N PRO A 264 7.17 -18.86 18.41
CA PRO A 264 8.56 -19.23 18.66
C PRO A 264 9.51 -18.22 17.98
N PRO A 265 10.69 -17.95 18.55
CA PRO A 265 11.76 -17.23 17.86
C PRO A 265 12.10 -17.87 16.50
N ALA A 266 12.45 -17.03 15.53
CA ALA A 266 12.86 -17.44 14.18
C ALA A 266 14.31 -17.96 14.14
#